data_AF-A0A4V3FV06-F1
#
_entry.id   AF-A0A4V3FV06-F1
#
_cell.length_a   1.000
_cell.length_b   1.000
_cell.length_c   1.000
_cell.angle_alpha   90.00
_cell.angle_beta   90.00
_cell.angle_gamma   90.00
#
_symmetry.space_group_name_H-M   'P 1'
#
loop_
_entity.id
_entity.type
_entity.pdbx_description
1 polymer ?
#
loop_
_entity_poly.entity_id
_entity_poly.type
_entity_poly.pdbx_seq_one_letter_code
_entity_poly.pdbx_strand_id
1 'polypeptide(L)'
;MSRFDVVCLHTIVGNPPASAAHFSTRADGHIYQSRDTVYRSVANGNGNHRVIAVENDDSGPEFGPWNTADGHAVPAFTPEQVEAIAQICAWAYATHGIPLVACPDSRPGSRGIGYHRQGIPGNFATYAFPGLVSGGEVWTEDYGKVCPGDARIAQLPQIITRARVIAGLEADEMEDDMQLIKGDKSDAVFVVVWNQAGAIAVRKRIPNENDPGFRAARAIGYAVRTVPQDVIDAIPDMT
;
A
#
# COMPACT_ATOMS: atom_id res chain seq x y z
N MET A 1 -26.39 6.02 -13.00
CA MET A 1 -25.66 6.24 -11.73
C MET A 1 -24.27 6.74 -12.08
N SER A 2 -23.76 7.76 -11.38
CA SER A 2 -22.37 8.21 -11.56
C SER A 2 -21.43 7.07 -11.19
N ARG A 3 -20.49 6.76 -12.08
CA ARG A 3 -19.48 5.72 -11.88
C ARG A 3 -18.38 6.28 -10.97
N PHE A 4 -17.96 5.51 -9.96
CA PHE A 4 -16.72 5.81 -9.26
C PHE A 4 -15.52 5.38 -10.10
N ASP A 5 -14.52 6.24 -10.16
CA ASP A 5 -13.31 6.05 -10.97
C ASP A 5 -12.05 5.93 -10.13
N VAL A 6 -12.05 6.52 -8.93
CA VAL A 6 -10.85 6.68 -8.11
C VAL A 6 -11.15 6.30 -6.67
N VAL A 7 -10.30 5.48 -6.06
CA VAL A 7 -10.18 5.41 -4.59
C VAL A 7 -9.09 6.41 -4.20
N CYS A 8 -9.42 7.40 -3.39
CA CYS A 8 -8.49 8.46 -3.02
C CYS A 8 -8.10 8.34 -1.54
N LEU A 9 -6.80 8.21 -1.29
CA LEU A 9 -6.25 8.12 0.06
C LEU A 9 -6.00 9.51 0.65
N HIS A 10 -6.41 9.67 1.89
CA HIS A 10 -6.24 10.86 2.73
C HIS A 10 -5.55 10.51 4.04
N THR A 11 -4.98 11.54 4.67
CA THR A 11 -4.75 11.55 6.12
C THR A 11 -5.92 12.26 6.78
N ILE A 12 -6.38 11.71 7.90
CA ILE A 12 -7.61 12.18 8.53
C ILE A 12 -7.46 13.60 9.10
N VAL A 13 -8.55 14.37 9.06
CA VAL A 13 -8.72 15.53 9.92
C VAL A 13 -9.58 15.10 11.11
N GLY A 14 -8.96 14.87 12.26
CA GLY A 14 -9.63 14.40 13.47
C GLY A 14 -9.38 12.91 13.75
N ASN A 15 -10.42 12.15 14.08
CA ASN A 15 -10.31 10.72 14.41
C ASN A 15 -11.34 9.90 13.62
N PRO A 16 -11.06 8.61 13.29
CA PRO A 16 -12.06 7.74 12.69
C PRO A 16 -13.25 7.49 13.64
N PRO A 17 -14.49 7.36 13.12
CA PRO A 17 -14.86 7.45 11.69
C PRO A 17 -14.98 8.88 11.16
N ALA A 18 -14.35 9.17 10.00
CA ALA A 18 -14.48 10.47 9.34
C ALA A 18 -15.82 10.56 8.60
N SER A 19 -16.73 11.42 9.05
CA SER A 19 -18.07 11.57 8.45
C SER A 19 -18.06 12.14 7.03
N ALA A 20 -16.97 12.80 6.63
CA ALA A 20 -16.79 13.41 5.32
C ALA A 20 -16.45 12.39 4.20
N ALA A 21 -15.92 11.23 4.56
CA ALA A 21 -15.45 10.19 3.63
C ALA A 21 -16.41 9.00 3.55
N HIS A 22 -16.11 8.05 2.65
CA HIS A 22 -16.84 6.78 2.61
C HIS A 22 -16.31 5.83 3.66
N PHE A 23 -14.98 5.74 3.75
CA PHE A 23 -14.29 4.85 4.67
C PHE A 23 -13.26 5.58 5.53
N SER A 24 -12.92 4.97 6.66
CA SER A 24 -11.75 5.33 7.44
C SER A 24 -11.02 4.09 7.95
N THR A 25 -9.72 4.20 8.19
CA THR A 25 -8.93 3.13 8.83
C THR A 25 -8.27 3.63 10.11
N ARG A 26 -8.23 2.80 11.15
CA ARG A 26 -7.42 3.01 12.36
C ARG A 26 -6.04 2.38 12.22
N ALA A 27 -5.12 2.75 13.10
CA ALA A 27 -3.76 2.21 13.18
C ALA A 27 -3.71 0.67 13.27
N ASP A 28 -4.73 0.05 13.87
CA ASP A 28 -4.88 -1.41 14.02
C ASP A 28 -5.54 -2.09 12.80
N GLY A 29 -5.80 -1.34 11.72
CA GLY A 29 -6.45 -1.84 10.51
C GLY A 29 -7.97 -1.93 10.60
N HIS A 30 -8.60 -1.47 11.69
CA HIS A 30 -10.06 -1.45 11.75
C HIS A 30 -10.64 -0.52 10.68
N ILE A 31 -11.53 -1.06 9.82
CA ILE A 31 -12.22 -0.30 8.78
C ILE A 31 -13.57 0.20 9.29
N TYR A 32 -13.77 1.51 9.25
CA TYR A 32 -15.07 2.13 9.43
C TYR A 32 -15.67 2.47 8.07
N GLN A 33 -16.96 2.18 7.89
CA GLN A 33 -17.76 2.73 6.79
C GLN A 33 -18.61 3.87 7.33
N SER A 34 -18.22 5.10 7.04
CA SER A 34 -18.97 6.30 7.43
C SER A 34 -20.14 6.58 6.49
N ARG A 35 -20.03 6.16 5.23
CA ARG A 35 -21.01 6.45 4.19
C ARG A 35 -20.99 5.39 3.09
N ASP A 36 -22.18 4.98 2.66
CA ASP A 36 -22.37 4.11 1.50
C ASP A 36 -22.07 4.84 0.18
N THR A 37 -21.56 4.15 -0.84
CA THR A 37 -21.23 4.74 -2.15
C THR A 37 -22.46 5.18 -2.96
N VAL A 38 -23.68 4.85 -2.54
CA VAL A 38 -24.89 5.49 -3.05
C VAL A 38 -24.94 6.99 -2.69
N TYR A 39 -24.24 7.41 -1.64
CA TYR A 39 -24.15 8.81 -1.21
C TYR A 39 -22.76 9.37 -1.50
N ARG A 40 -22.73 10.50 -2.18
CA ARG A 40 -21.52 11.25 -2.47
C ARG A 40 -20.77 11.62 -1.19
N SER A 41 -19.45 11.44 -1.10
CA SER A 41 -18.61 12.03 -0.03
C SER A 41 -18.51 13.56 -0.12
N VAL A 42 -17.87 14.19 0.87
CA VAL A 42 -17.51 15.61 0.83
C VAL A 42 -16.00 15.86 0.95
N ALA A 43 -15.17 14.81 1.02
CA ALA A 43 -13.72 14.91 1.26
C ALA A 43 -12.85 15.38 0.08
N ASN A 44 -13.35 15.37 -1.16
CA ASN A 44 -12.56 15.66 -2.38
C ASN A 44 -13.11 16.84 -3.22
N GLY A 45 -13.84 17.79 -2.63
CA GLY A 45 -14.34 18.97 -3.34
C GLY A 45 -15.03 18.63 -4.68
N ASN A 46 -14.47 19.12 -5.80
CA ASN A 46 -15.01 18.84 -7.14
C ASN A 46 -14.84 17.39 -7.59
N GLY A 47 -13.95 16.61 -6.98
CA GLY A 47 -13.79 15.17 -7.28
C GLY A 47 -14.85 14.27 -6.64
N ASN A 48 -15.63 14.80 -5.69
CA ASN A 48 -16.56 13.99 -4.88
C ASN A 48 -17.58 13.19 -5.72
N HIS A 49 -17.90 13.59 -6.95
CA HIS A 49 -18.86 12.86 -7.80
C HIS A 49 -18.36 11.50 -8.32
N ARG A 50 -17.04 11.26 -8.28
CA ARG A 50 -16.39 10.06 -8.84
C ARG A 50 -15.32 9.43 -7.95
N VAL A 51 -15.07 10.00 -6.77
CA VAL A 51 -14.04 9.56 -5.84
C VAL A 51 -14.64 8.83 -4.65
N ILE A 52 -14.12 7.63 -4.35
CA ILE A 52 -14.30 6.96 -3.07
C ILE A 52 -13.20 7.42 -2.13
N ALA A 53 -13.51 8.37 -1.24
CA ALA A 53 -12.58 8.87 -0.24
C ALA A 53 -12.35 7.87 0.92
N VAL A 54 -11.08 7.69 1.29
CA VAL A 54 -10.62 6.90 2.45
C VAL A 54 -9.74 7.78 3.35
N GLU A 55 -10.21 8.03 4.57
CA GLU A 55 -9.54 8.88 5.58
C GLU A 55 -8.84 8.01 6.62
N ASN A 56 -7.51 8.12 6.74
CA ASN A 56 -6.74 7.18 7.55
C ASN A 56 -6.16 7.88 8.78
N ASP A 57 -6.34 7.27 9.96
CA ASP A 57 -5.83 7.76 11.24
C ASP A 57 -4.33 7.99 11.19
N ASP A 58 -3.85 9.04 11.84
CA ASP A 58 -2.44 9.40 12.00
C ASP A 58 -2.08 9.73 13.46
N SER A 59 -3.00 9.40 14.38
CA SER A 59 -2.89 9.67 15.81
C SER A 59 -2.81 8.38 16.63
N GLY A 60 -2.04 8.41 17.72
CA GLY A 60 -1.85 7.26 18.61
C GLY A 60 -0.39 6.84 18.79
N PRO A 61 -0.10 6.01 19.79
CA PRO A 61 1.27 5.54 20.09
C PRO A 61 1.91 4.76 18.93
N GLU A 62 1.12 4.16 18.05
CA GLU A 62 1.57 3.36 16.89
C GLU A 62 2.37 4.19 15.88
N PHE A 63 2.14 5.50 15.85
CA PHE A 63 2.78 6.43 14.92
C PHE A 63 4.01 7.13 15.50
N GLY A 64 4.23 6.99 16.82
CA GLY A 64 5.25 7.75 17.55
C GLY A 64 5.02 9.26 17.54
N PRO A 65 5.93 10.04 18.15
CA PRO A 65 5.87 11.50 18.09
C PRO A 65 6.24 11.98 16.68
N TRP A 66 5.38 12.81 16.08
CA TRP A 66 5.64 13.47 14.81
C TRP A 66 5.15 14.92 14.84
N ASN A 67 5.63 15.75 13.91
CA ASN A 67 5.30 17.17 13.87
C ASN A 67 3.91 17.39 13.25
N THR A 68 2.86 17.41 14.07
CA THR A 68 1.47 17.62 13.63
C THR A 68 1.20 19.01 13.04
N ALA A 69 2.12 19.97 13.20
CA ALA A 69 2.05 21.27 12.55
C ALA A 69 2.61 21.24 11.10
N ASP A 70 3.26 20.14 10.70
CA ASP A 70 3.77 19.91 9.36
C ASP A 70 3.05 18.73 8.71
N GLY A 71 2.13 19.02 7.79
CA GLY A 71 1.39 17.99 7.05
C GLY A 71 2.27 17.07 6.18
N HIS A 72 3.56 17.39 5.97
CA HIS A 72 4.51 16.49 5.34
C HIS A 72 5.06 15.44 6.29
N ALA A 73 5.14 15.78 7.57
CA ALA A 73 5.67 14.91 8.61
C ALA A 73 4.67 13.83 9.04
N VAL A 74 3.51 13.75 8.39
CA VAL A 74 2.52 12.70 8.60
C VAL A 74 3.22 11.34 8.41
N PRO A 75 3.13 10.46 9.42
CA PRO A 75 3.81 9.18 9.40
C PRO A 75 3.22 8.25 8.36
N ALA A 76 4.02 7.26 7.93
CA ALA A 76 3.57 6.18 7.08
C ALA A 76 2.33 5.47 7.66
N PHE A 77 1.52 4.88 6.79
CA PHE A 77 0.49 3.93 7.22
C PHE A 77 1.15 2.77 7.97
N THR A 78 0.51 2.31 9.04
CA THR A 78 0.89 1.05 9.69
C THR A 78 0.69 -0.14 8.73
N PRO A 79 1.35 -1.28 8.96
CA PRO A 79 1.10 -2.50 8.19
C PRO A 79 -0.38 -2.89 8.15
N GLU A 80 -1.08 -2.73 9.27
CA GLU A 80 -2.49 -3.04 9.41
C GLU A 80 -3.38 -2.07 8.61
N GLN A 81 -3.03 -0.77 8.58
CA GLN A 81 -3.69 0.20 7.71
C GLN A 81 -3.49 -0.13 6.23
N VAL A 82 -2.28 -0.55 5.83
CA VAL A 82 -1.98 -0.94 4.45
C VAL A 82 -2.87 -2.10 4.01
N GLU A 83 -3.02 -3.12 4.86
CA GLU A 83 -3.92 -4.24 4.61
C GLU A 83 -5.38 -3.79 4.49
N ALA A 84 -5.84 -2.95 5.42
CA ALA A 84 -7.21 -2.43 5.44
C ALA A 84 -7.53 -1.59 4.18
N ILE A 85 -6.60 -0.72 3.77
CA ILE A 85 -6.75 0.08 2.55
C ILE A 85 -6.75 -0.84 1.32
N ALA A 86 -5.92 -1.88 1.30
CA ALA A 86 -5.91 -2.84 0.20
C ALA A 86 -7.24 -3.61 0.08
N GLN A 87 -7.86 -3.98 1.20
CA GLN A 87 -9.20 -4.58 1.22
C GLN A 87 -10.26 -3.63 0.65
N ILE A 88 -10.24 -2.34 1.02
CA ILE A 88 -11.13 -1.32 0.45
C ILE A 88 -10.90 -1.20 -1.06
N CYS A 89 -9.65 -1.15 -1.52
CA CYS A 89 -9.32 -1.07 -2.94
C CYS A 89 -9.83 -2.30 -3.71
N ALA A 90 -9.62 -3.52 -3.19
CA ALA A 90 -10.09 -4.75 -3.80
C ALA A 90 -11.62 -4.81 -3.88
N TRP A 91 -12.31 -4.39 -2.81
CA TRP A 91 -13.77 -4.24 -2.83
C TRP A 91 -14.22 -3.21 -3.88
N ALA A 92 -13.53 -2.08 -3.99
CA ALA A 92 -13.86 -1.04 -4.96
C ALA A 92 -13.62 -1.50 -6.41
N TYR A 93 -12.62 -2.33 -6.64
CA TYR A 93 -12.41 -3.03 -7.91
C TYR A 93 -13.59 -3.95 -8.23
N ALA A 94 -13.96 -4.85 -7.31
CA ALA A 94 -15.04 -5.82 -7.53
C ALA A 94 -16.41 -5.15 -7.69
N THR A 95 -16.68 -4.08 -6.93
CA THR A 95 -18.01 -3.43 -6.85
C THR A 95 -18.19 -2.35 -7.90
N HIS A 96 -17.15 -1.56 -8.18
CA HIS A 96 -17.23 -0.36 -9.02
C HIS A 96 -16.35 -0.44 -10.27
N GLY A 97 -15.55 -1.50 -10.43
CA GLY A 97 -14.65 -1.68 -11.58
C GLY A 97 -13.52 -0.66 -11.61
N ILE A 98 -13.14 -0.08 -10.47
CA ILE A 98 -11.99 0.83 -10.36
C ILE A 98 -10.71 0.00 -10.53
N PRO A 99 -9.84 0.30 -11.51
CA PRO A 99 -8.69 -0.53 -11.79
C PRO A 99 -7.68 -0.48 -10.63
N LEU A 100 -7.08 -1.61 -10.28
CA LEU A 100 -6.02 -1.70 -9.28
C LEU A 100 -4.67 -1.32 -9.89
N VAL A 101 -4.54 -0.04 -10.22
CA VAL A 101 -3.35 0.63 -10.73
C VAL A 101 -3.26 2.01 -10.10
N ALA A 102 -2.08 2.64 -10.11
CA ALA A 102 -1.94 4.01 -9.64
C ALA A 102 -2.78 4.95 -10.53
N CYS A 103 -3.59 5.81 -9.91
CA CYS A 103 -4.27 6.88 -10.62
C CYS A 103 -3.19 7.88 -11.06
N PRO A 104 -3.06 8.19 -12.36
CA PRO A 104 -1.94 9.01 -12.84
C PRO A 104 -2.04 10.46 -12.35
N ASP A 105 -3.25 10.98 -12.21
CA ASP A 105 -3.53 12.37 -11.85
C ASP A 105 -5.03 12.55 -11.49
N SER A 106 -5.43 13.81 -11.29
CA SER A 106 -6.82 14.23 -11.01
C SER A 106 -7.63 14.61 -12.25
N ARG A 107 -7.18 14.34 -13.48
CA ARG A 107 -7.92 14.73 -14.70
C ARG A 107 -9.27 13.99 -14.80
N PRO A 108 -10.28 14.62 -15.42
CA PRO A 108 -11.50 13.92 -15.81
C PRO A 108 -11.16 12.66 -16.61
N GLY A 109 -11.71 11.51 -16.19
CA GLY A 109 -11.45 10.22 -16.83
C GLY A 109 -10.28 9.42 -16.28
N SER A 110 -9.38 9.99 -15.47
CA SER A 110 -8.30 9.25 -14.80
C SER A 110 -8.85 8.28 -13.76
N ARG A 111 -8.39 7.03 -13.74
CA ARG A 111 -8.95 5.97 -12.89
C ARG A 111 -7.86 5.26 -12.11
N GLY A 112 -8.20 4.75 -10.94
CA GLY A 112 -7.35 3.88 -10.14
C GLY A 112 -7.24 4.28 -8.68
N ILE A 113 -6.11 3.98 -8.05
CA ILE A 113 -5.83 4.30 -6.65
C ILE A 113 -4.97 5.56 -6.61
N GLY A 114 -5.54 6.65 -6.10
CA GLY A 114 -4.92 7.97 -6.05
C GLY A 114 -4.75 8.49 -4.63
N TYR A 115 -4.21 9.70 -4.52
CA TYR A 115 -3.98 10.39 -3.25
C TYR A 115 -4.44 11.85 -3.34
N HIS A 116 -4.90 12.42 -2.23
CA HIS A 116 -5.61 13.70 -2.24
C HIS A 116 -4.81 14.83 -2.90
N ARG A 117 -3.48 14.90 -2.66
CA ARG A 117 -2.60 15.91 -3.25
C ARG A 117 -2.74 16.05 -4.77
N GLN A 118 -3.07 14.99 -5.52
CA GLN A 118 -3.24 15.06 -6.98
C GLN A 118 -4.30 16.09 -7.41
N GLY A 119 -5.26 16.43 -6.55
CA GLY A 119 -6.27 17.47 -6.80
C GLY A 119 -5.98 18.81 -6.12
N ILE A 120 -4.79 19.03 -5.57
CA ILE A 120 -4.46 20.22 -4.77
C ILE A 120 -3.56 21.16 -5.58
N PRO A 121 -3.93 22.44 -5.77
CA PRO A 121 -3.05 23.43 -6.37
C PRO A 121 -1.89 23.75 -5.42
N GLY A 122 -0.67 23.89 -5.93
CA GLY A 122 0.49 24.18 -5.08
C GLY A 122 1.83 24.10 -5.80
N ASN A 123 2.87 24.58 -5.13
CA ASN A 123 4.26 24.50 -5.59
C ASN A 123 4.87 23.13 -5.26
N PHE A 124 4.36 22.06 -5.87
CA PHE A 124 4.80 20.70 -5.57
C PHE A 124 6.04 20.24 -6.35
N ALA A 125 6.66 21.11 -7.16
CA ALA A 125 7.77 20.76 -8.03
C ALA A 125 9.01 20.22 -7.29
N THR A 126 9.16 20.53 -5.99
CA THR A 126 10.26 20.08 -5.14
C THR A 126 9.93 18.81 -4.34
N TYR A 127 8.71 18.29 -4.46
CA TYR A 127 8.27 17.09 -3.73
C TYR A 127 8.44 15.84 -4.59
N ALA A 128 8.55 14.69 -3.92
CA ALA A 128 8.64 13.40 -4.62
C ALA A 128 7.34 13.08 -5.37
N PHE A 129 6.20 13.55 -4.85
CA PHE A 129 4.88 13.29 -5.41
C PHE A 129 4.18 14.59 -5.80
N PRO A 130 3.70 14.70 -7.05
CA PRO A 130 3.11 15.92 -7.58
C PRO A 130 1.75 16.23 -6.95
N GLY A 131 1.29 17.46 -7.15
CA GLY A 131 -0.10 17.84 -6.89
C GLY A 131 -0.93 17.97 -8.17
N LEU A 132 -1.80 18.98 -8.20
CA LEU A 132 -2.65 19.29 -9.34
C LEU A 132 -1.86 19.49 -10.63
N VAL A 133 -2.26 18.78 -11.67
CA VAL A 133 -1.74 18.93 -13.03
C VAL A 133 -2.64 19.83 -13.87
N SER A 134 -2.12 20.35 -14.98
CA SER A 134 -2.94 21.08 -15.96
C SER A 134 -4.08 20.20 -16.47
N GLY A 135 -5.31 20.74 -16.42
CA GLY A 135 -6.56 20.05 -16.74
C GLY A 135 -7.07 19.10 -15.64
N GLY A 136 -6.41 19.04 -14.49
CA GLY A 136 -6.86 18.26 -13.33
C GLY A 136 -8.08 18.88 -12.63
N GLU A 137 -8.89 18.04 -12.00
CA GLU A 137 -9.98 18.48 -11.12
C GLU A 137 -9.41 18.97 -9.77
N VAL A 138 -9.84 20.16 -9.34
CA VAL A 138 -9.47 20.73 -8.04
C VAL A 138 -10.28 20.06 -6.94
N TRP A 139 -9.62 19.27 -6.09
CA TRP A 139 -10.25 18.54 -4.98
C TRP A 139 -10.27 19.33 -3.66
N THR A 140 -9.42 20.34 -3.54
CA THR A 140 -9.53 21.41 -2.52
C THR A 140 -8.86 22.69 -3.04
N GLU A 141 -9.33 23.84 -2.58
CA GLU A 141 -8.74 25.15 -2.85
C GLU A 141 -7.62 25.52 -1.86
N ASP A 142 -7.37 24.68 -0.85
CA ASP A 142 -6.29 24.85 0.14
C ASP A 142 -4.91 24.75 -0.54
N TYR A 143 -4.40 25.89 -1.03
CA TYR A 143 -3.16 25.95 -1.79
C TYR A 143 -1.98 25.40 -0.98
N GLY A 144 -1.24 24.45 -1.58
CA GLY A 144 -0.07 23.85 -0.97
C GLY A 144 -0.39 22.89 0.17
N LYS A 145 -1.64 22.46 0.35
CA LYS A 145 -1.99 21.37 1.28
C LYS A 145 -1.40 20.04 0.80
N VAL A 146 -0.92 19.24 1.73
CA VAL A 146 0.04 18.15 1.40
C VAL A 146 -0.46 16.76 1.72
N CYS A 147 -1.73 16.65 2.12
CA CYS A 147 -2.43 15.40 2.41
C CYS A 147 -2.29 14.38 1.25
N PRO A 148 -1.95 13.11 1.51
CA PRO A 148 -1.75 12.49 2.82
C PRO A 148 -0.30 12.54 3.35
N GLY A 149 0.61 13.29 2.74
CA GLY A 149 2.04 13.31 3.09
C GLY A 149 2.85 12.27 2.30
N ASP A 150 4.14 12.53 2.09
CA ASP A 150 4.97 11.75 1.16
C ASP A 150 5.17 10.30 1.64
N ALA A 151 5.31 10.08 2.95
CA ALA A 151 5.48 8.75 3.53
C ALA A 151 4.30 7.81 3.20
N ARG A 152 3.06 8.34 3.26
CA ARG A 152 1.85 7.61 2.90
C ARG A 152 1.72 7.41 1.39
N ILE A 153 2.04 8.43 0.59
CA ILE A 153 1.97 8.33 -0.87
C ILE A 153 2.97 7.28 -1.39
N ALA A 154 4.16 7.19 -0.80
CA ALA A 154 5.17 6.21 -1.16
C ALA A 154 4.72 4.74 -1.00
N GLN A 155 3.69 4.50 -0.18
CA GLN A 155 3.13 3.16 0.04
C GLN A 155 2.05 2.76 -0.99
N LEU A 156 1.65 3.64 -1.92
CA LEU A 156 0.66 3.29 -2.95
C LEU A 156 0.99 2.00 -3.73
N PRO A 157 2.24 1.78 -4.20
CA PRO A 157 2.58 0.55 -4.92
C PRO A 157 2.28 -0.70 -4.09
N GLN A 158 2.64 -0.72 -2.80
CA GLN A 158 2.42 -1.88 -1.94
C GLN A 158 0.93 -2.15 -1.69
N ILE A 159 0.13 -1.09 -1.52
CA ILE A 159 -1.33 -1.17 -1.36
C ILE A 159 -1.96 -1.75 -2.62
N ILE A 160 -1.55 -1.28 -3.80
CA ILE A 160 -2.05 -1.76 -5.08
C ILE A 160 -1.70 -3.24 -5.27
N THR A 161 -0.43 -3.62 -5.06
CA THR A 161 0.01 -5.03 -5.14
C THR A 161 -0.84 -5.90 -4.21
N ARG A 162 -1.01 -5.48 -2.95
CA ARG A 162 -1.81 -6.25 -1.99
C ARG A 162 -3.28 -6.35 -2.39
N ALA A 163 -3.87 -5.26 -2.89
CA ALA A 163 -5.26 -5.26 -3.35
C ALA A 163 -5.46 -6.22 -4.53
N ARG A 164 -4.49 -6.34 -5.45
CA ARG A 164 -4.55 -7.27 -6.59
C ARG A 164 -4.54 -8.72 -6.13
N VAL A 165 -3.74 -9.05 -5.12
CA VAL A 165 -3.75 -10.37 -4.48
C VAL A 165 -5.12 -10.66 -3.84
N ILE A 166 -5.67 -9.73 -3.05
CA ILE A 166 -6.99 -9.88 -2.42
C ILE A 166 -8.11 -10.05 -3.47
N ALA A 167 -8.00 -9.36 -4.61
CA ALA A 167 -8.94 -9.45 -5.71
C ALA A 167 -8.76 -10.71 -6.59
N GLY A 168 -7.78 -11.57 -6.29
CA GLY A 168 -7.48 -12.78 -7.08
C GLY A 168 -6.96 -12.48 -8.49
N LEU A 169 -6.38 -11.30 -8.72
CA LEU A 169 -5.82 -10.89 -10.02
C LEU A 169 -4.37 -11.31 -10.22
N GLU A 170 -3.68 -11.61 -9.12
CA GLU A 170 -2.40 -12.31 -9.15
C GLU A 170 -2.69 -13.75 -8.76
N ALA A 171 -2.51 -14.68 -9.70
CA ALA A 171 -2.61 -16.10 -9.42
C ALA A 171 -1.38 -16.52 -8.64
N ASP A 172 -1.54 -16.96 -7.38
CA ASP A 172 -0.60 -17.80 -6.64
C ASP A 172 0.91 -17.51 -6.82
N GLU A 173 1.31 -16.24 -6.75
CA GLU A 173 2.72 -15.84 -6.60
C GLU A 173 2.96 -15.31 -5.18
N MET A 174 2.64 -16.13 -4.17
CA MET A 174 3.32 -16.05 -2.85
C MET A 174 4.82 -16.44 -2.96
N GLU A 175 5.37 -16.52 -4.17
CA GLU A 175 6.74 -16.84 -4.48
C GLU A 175 7.66 -15.60 -4.53
N ASP A 176 7.14 -14.37 -4.63
CA ASP A 176 7.98 -13.18 -4.88
C ASP A 176 8.70 -12.59 -3.66
N ASP A 177 8.33 -12.99 -2.44
CA ASP A 177 9.12 -12.72 -1.24
C ASP A 177 10.11 -13.87 -0.93
N MET A 178 10.33 -14.79 -1.87
CA MET A 178 11.27 -15.89 -1.69
C MET A 178 12.69 -15.46 -2.06
N GLN A 179 13.51 -15.20 -1.04
CA GLN A 179 14.96 -15.06 -1.25
C GLN A 179 15.65 -16.41 -1.11
N LEU A 180 16.50 -16.73 -2.09
CA LEU A 180 17.43 -17.85 -1.95
C LEU A 180 18.67 -17.40 -1.20
N ILE A 181 18.85 -17.95 0.00
CA ILE A 181 20.07 -17.73 0.80
C ILE A 181 20.90 -19.01 0.86
N LYS A 182 22.22 -18.82 0.80
CA LYS A 182 23.20 -19.88 1.05
C LYS A 182 24.13 -19.45 2.18
N GLY A 183 24.38 -20.36 3.11
CA GLY A 183 25.34 -20.14 4.19
C GLY A 183 26.77 -20.33 3.72
N ASP A 184 27.68 -19.54 4.28
CA ASP A 184 29.11 -19.60 3.95
C ASP A 184 29.75 -20.97 4.22
N LYS A 185 29.15 -21.76 5.11
CA LYS A 185 29.67 -23.06 5.58
C LYS A 185 28.83 -24.26 5.16
N SER A 186 27.68 -24.03 4.50
CA SER A 186 26.73 -25.09 4.16
C SER A 186 26.46 -25.10 2.66
N ASP A 187 26.45 -26.28 2.04
CA ASP A 187 26.03 -26.44 0.64
C ASP A 187 24.52 -26.46 0.45
N ALA A 188 23.74 -26.36 1.54
CA ALA A 188 22.30 -26.24 1.47
C ALA A 188 21.86 -24.85 0.99
N VAL A 189 20.82 -24.84 0.14
CA VAL A 189 20.11 -23.63 -0.26
C VAL A 189 18.77 -23.60 0.49
N PHE A 190 18.45 -22.44 1.05
CA PHE A 190 17.20 -22.21 1.74
C PHE A 190 16.35 -21.23 0.95
N VAL A 191 15.04 -21.48 0.93
CA VAL A 191 14.05 -20.45 0.62
C VAL A 191 13.75 -19.71 1.90
N VAL A 192 13.92 -18.39 1.90
CA VAL A 192 13.43 -17.51 2.95
C VAL A 192 12.13 -16.91 2.49
N VAL A 193 11.07 -17.13 3.26
CA VAL A 193 9.78 -16.48 3.05
C VAL A 193 9.67 -15.36 4.08
N TRP A 194 9.50 -14.12 3.61
CA TRP A 194 9.19 -12.99 4.47
C TRP A 194 7.67 -12.90 4.67
N ASN A 195 7.23 -12.51 5.86
CA ASN A 195 5.85 -12.08 6.03
C ASN A 195 5.61 -10.71 5.37
N GLN A 196 4.34 -10.32 5.17
CA GLN A 196 3.91 -9.10 4.48
C GLN A 196 4.50 -7.78 5.01
N ALA A 197 5.16 -7.80 6.18
CA ALA A 197 5.80 -6.65 6.79
C ALA A 197 7.35 -6.68 6.69
N GLY A 198 7.94 -7.69 6.06
CA GLY A 198 9.40 -7.90 6.04
C GLY A 198 10.02 -8.19 7.41
N ALA A 199 9.20 -8.46 8.43
CA ALA A 199 9.59 -8.45 9.83
C ALA A 199 9.92 -9.84 10.38
N ILE A 200 9.37 -10.90 9.77
CA ILE A 200 9.62 -12.28 10.17
C ILE A 200 9.99 -13.08 8.94
N ALA A 201 11.18 -13.67 8.95
CA ALA A 201 11.63 -14.65 8.00
C ALA A 201 11.37 -16.05 8.56
N VAL A 202 10.86 -16.96 7.73
CA VAL A 202 10.95 -18.41 7.98
C VAL A 202 11.75 -19.05 6.85
N ARG A 203 12.56 -20.07 7.16
CA ARG A 203 13.37 -20.78 6.16
C ARG A 203 12.82 -22.17 5.88
N LYS A 204 12.81 -22.56 4.60
CA LYS A 204 12.53 -23.94 4.16
C LYS A 204 13.74 -24.49 3.44
N ARG A 205 14.23 -25.65 3.88
CA ARG A 205 15.30 -26.38 3.18
C ARG A 205 14.73 -26.98 1.90
N ILE A 206 15.42 -26.78 0.77
CA ILE A 206 15.02 -27.38 -0.51
C ILE A 206 15.71 -28.75 -0.64
N PRO A 207 14.97 -29.89 -0.65
CA PRO A 207 15.54 -31.19 -0.99
C PRO A 207 15.78 -31.29 -2.50
N ASN A 208 16.80 -32.02 -2.94
CA ASN A 208 16.91 -32.49 -4.33
C ASN A 208 16.72 -34.01 -4.35
N GLU A 209 15.72 -34.48 -5.08
CA GLU A 209 15.37 -35.91 -5.19
C GLU A 209 16.34 -36.67 -6.10
N ASN A 210 17.13 -35.95 -6.93
CA ASN A 210 17.91 -36.54 -8.02
C ASN A 210 19.44 -36.45 -7.86
N ASP A 211 19.97 -35.94 -6.75
CA ASP A 211 21.42 -35.95 -6.48
C ASP A 211 21.72 -35.83 -4.98
N PRO A 212 22.30 -36.86 -4.32
CA PRO A 212 22.67 -36.79 -2.91
C PRO A 212 23.82 -35.80 -2.63
N GLY A 213 24.43 -35.19 -3.66
CA GLY A 213 25.49 -34.18 -3.57
C GLY A 213 25.11 -32.74 -3.93
N PHE A 214 23.83 -32.45 -4.24
CA PHE A 214 23.26 -31.12 -4.55
C PHE A 214 23.84 -30.33 -5.75
N ARG A 215 22.96 -29.87 -6.66
CA ARG A 215 22.68 -28.45 -7.00
C ARG A 215 21.58 -28.34 -8.07
N ALA A 216 20.47 -27.68 -7.75
CA ALA A 216 20.03 -26.44 -8.40
C ALA A 216 18.58 -26.14 -8.01
N ALA A 217 18.37 -25.01 -7.31
CA ALA A 217 17.13 -24.29 -7.49
C ALA A 217 17.08 -23.92 -8.97
N ARG A 218 16.09 -24.43 -9.70
CA ARG A 218 15.79 -23.98 -11.06
C ARG A 218 15.10 -22.62 -10.97
N ALA A 219 15.74 -21.68 -10.28
CA ALA A 219 15.30 -20.34 -10.03
C ALA A 219 15.81 -19.50 -11.21
N ILE A 220 15.20 -19.69 -12.37
CA ILE A 220 15.47 -18.85 -13.53
C ILE A 220 14.93 -17.46 -13.17
N GLY A 221 15.82 -16.53 -12.79
CA GLY A 221 15.46 -15.14 -12.47
C GLY A 221 15.79 -14.65 -11.06
N TYR A 222 16.18 -15.53 -10.12
CA TYR A 222 16.45 -15.12 -8.73
C TYR A 222 17.96 -14.94 -8.46
N ALA A 223 18.32 -13.87 -7.74
CA ALA A 223 19.70 -13.65 -7.29
C ALA A 223 19.97 -14.34 -5.95
N VAL A 224 20.88 -15.32 -5.93
CA VAL A 224 21.32 -15.97 -4.68
C VAL A 224 22.24 -15.02 -3.92
N ARG A 225 21.97 -14.82 -2.62
CA ARG A 225 22.85 -14.06 -1.72
C ARG A 225 23.57 -14.99 -0.75
N THR A 226 24.85 -14.71 -0.56
CA THR A 226 25.68 -15.33 0.46
C THR A 226 25.52 -14.55 1.76
N VAL A 227 25.20 -15.24 2.86
CA VAL A 227 25.04 -14.62 4.19
C VAL A 227 25.75 -15.44 5.27
N PRO A 228 26.21 -14.78 6.36
CA PRO A 228 26.80 -15.49 7.50
C PRO A 228 25.87 -16.57 8.07
N GLN A 229 26.43 -17.73 8.43
CA GLN A 229 25.66 -18.90 8.86
C GLN A 229 24.81 -18.64 10.12
N ASP A 230 25.30 -17.82 11.04
CA ASP A 230 24.61 -17.41 12.26
C ASP A 230 23.32 -16.61 11.97
N VAL A 231 23.31 -15.82 10.89
CA VAL A 231 22.10 -15.14 10.40
C VAL A 231 21.07 -16.16 9.93
N ILE A 232 21.50 -17.21 9.23
CA ILE A 232 20.59 -18.27 8.77
C ILE A 232 20.03 -19.05 9.96
N ASP A 233 20.86 -19.35 10.95
CA ASP A 233 20.46 -20.14 12.13
C ASP A 233 19.52 -19.37 13.07
N ALA A 234 19.51 -18.03 12.98
CA ALA A 234 18.53 -17.19 13.66
C ALA A 234 17.14 -17.16 12.99
N ILE A 235 17.03 -17.62 11.73
CA ILE A 235 15.76 -17.70 11.01
C ILE A 235 15.05 -19.01 11.38
N PRO A 236 13.84 -18.97 11.96
CA PRO A 236 13.10 -20.18 12.32
C PRO A 236 12.79 -21.06 11.08
N ASP A 237 12.89 -22.38 11.26
CA ASP A 237 12.50 -23.34 10.24
C ASP A 237 10.97 -23.36 10.07
N MET A 238 10.52 -23.43 8.82
CA MET A 238 9.13 -23.70 8.48
C MET A 238 8.89 -25.20 8.71
N THR A 239 8.08 -25.53 9.73
CA THR A 239 7.66 -26.92 10.02
C THR A 239 6.89 -27.55 8.87
#